data_AF-A0A7X0CMV7-F1
#
_entry.id   AF-A0A7X0CMV7-F1
#
_cell.length_a   1.000
_cell.length_b   1.000
_cell.length_c   1.000
_cell.angle_alpha   90.00
_cell.angle_beta   90.00
_cell.angle_gamma   90.00
#
_symmetry.space_group_name_H-M   'P 1'
#
loop_
_entity.id
_entity.type
_entity.pdbx_description
1 polymer ?
#
loop_
_entity_poly.entity_id
_entity_poly.type
_entity_poly.pdbx_seq_one_letter_code
_entity_poly.pdbx_strand_id
1 'polypeptide(L)'
;MKTIQYFSLLLCTPLLYACNNPAPKTVANHVTDTIPVSIIPLKQQNSDETMVVSGQFTTDDEVMLSFKTSGIISSLNVKEGDAVKSGQLLATLNPTEINAQVQQAQLANEKAKRDYQRTQNLYQDSVATLEQLQNSKTTLQQTQQQLSMATFNRQYSEIHAPKNGYVLHKLANTGQQVSAGAPVLETNGAHSGKWLLRSNISDQQWAKLQPGDQAQVVTTALPGTTLQGVVTRKSEGIDAATGTFTADITLTGNPKAIAAGMFGKAILTPAHQTTGAWQIPYEALLDGDGNSGYVFVTDDNKIAHKVKVTVAGINKNTATITDGLGQSKSLIVSGSAYLTDNSAITISSPVKAAK
;
A
#
# COMPACT_ATOMS: atom_id res chain seq x y z
N MET A 1 -58.91 -24.60 -60.84
CA MET A 1 -59.75 -24.98 -59.68
C MET A 1 -59.85 -23.73 -58.81
N LYS A 2 -60.81 -22.80 -58.94
CA LYS A 2 -62.29 -22.90 -58.73
C LYS A 2 -62.56 -23.71 -57.45
N THR A 3 -63.11 -23.19 -56.35
CA THR A 3 -64.36 -22.41 -56.13
C THR A 3 -64.40 -21.90 -54.66
N ILE A 4 -64.83 -20.66 -54.31
CA ILE A 4 -66.23 -20.15 -54.13
C ILE A 4 -66.91 -20.78 -52.87
N GLN A 5 -67.72 -20.17 -51.98
CA GLN A 5 -68.35 -18.86 -51.68
C GLN A 5 -68.88 -18.97 -50.23
N TYR A 6 -69.23 -17.91 -49.50
CA TYR A 6 -70.57 -17.29 -49.35
C TYR A 6 -70.44 -16.32 -48.13
N PHE A 7 -71.20 -15.25 -47.89
CA PHE A 7 -72.61 -14.94 -48.14
C PHE A 7 -72.87 -13.45 -47.78
N SER A 8 -73.79 -12.82 -48.52
CA SER A 8 -74.76 -11.79 -48.08
C SER A 8 -74.37 -10.34 -47.79
N LEU A 9 -74.41 -9.54 -48.86
CA LEU A 9 -75.52 -8.64 -49.22
C LEU A 9 -76.44 -8.13 -48.08
N LEU A 10 -76.34 -6.84 -47.74
CA LEU A 10 -77.53 -6.03 -47.44
C LEU A 10 -77.32 -4.56 -47.88
N LEU A 11 -78.40 -4.03 -48.43
CA LEU A 11 -78.55 -2.86 -49.28
C LEU A 11 -79.14 -1.70 -48.46
N CYS A 12 -78.57 -0.48 -48.53
CA CYS A 12 -79.34 0.77 -48.35
C CYS A 12 -78.51 2.03 -48.73
N THR A 13 -78.86 2.65 -49.85
CA THR A 13 -78.51 4.00 -50.31
C THR A 13 -79.51 5.04 -49.75
N PRO A 14 -79.43 6.35 -50.05
CA PRO A 14 -78.29 7.28 -50.15
C PRO A 14 -78.57 8.59 -49.34
N LEU A 15 -77.59 9.48 -49.19
CA LEU A 15 -77.87 10.93 -49.06
C LEU A 15 -76.65 11.75 -49.48
N LEU A 16 -76.75 12.32 -50.68
CA LEU A 16 -75.96 13.45 -51.15
C LEU A 16 -76.42 14.70 -50.39
N TYR A 17 -75.52 15.32 -49.64
CA TYR A 17 -75.60 16.74 -49.32
C TYR A 17 -74.29 17.40 -49.74
N ALA A 18 -74.37 18.14 -50.84
CA ALA A 18 -73.39 19.12 -51.25
C ALA A 18 -73.64 20.40 -50.47
N CYS A 19 -72.66 20.84 -49.68
CA CYS A 19 -72.57 22.23 -49.21
C CYS A 19 -71.12 22.70 -49.31
N ASN A 20 -70.97 23.64 -50.23
CA ASN A 20 -69.82 24.48 -50.52
C ASN A 20 -69.52 25.38 -49.31
N ASN A 21 -68.29 25.38 -48.79
CA ASN A 21 -67.80 26.50 -47.99
C ASN A 21 -66.26 26.64 -48.08
N PRO A 22 -65.73 27.87 -48.26
CA PRO A 22 -64.31 28.11 -48.45
C PRO A 22 -63.54 28.03 -47.14
N ALA A 23 -62.31 27.56 -47.23
CA ALA A 23 -61.40 27.27 -46.13
C ALA A 23 -61.18 28.45 -45.16
N PRO A 24 -61.09 28.19 -43.85
CA PRO A 24 -60.14 28.89 -43.01
C PRO A 24 -58.77 28.24 -43.16
N LYS A 25 -57.77 29.04 -43.56
CA LYS A 25 -56.36 28.67 -43.45
C LYS A 25 -56.07 28.35 -41.98
N THR A 26 -55.98 27.07 -41.65
CA THR A 26 -55.46 26.62 -40.37
C THR A 26 -54.00 27.05 -40.31
N VAL A 27 -53.75 28.08 -39.50
CA VAL A 27 -52.40 28.46 -39.08
C VAL A 27 -51.81 27.22 -38.43
N ALA A 28 -50.80 26.64 -39.07
CA ALA A 28 -49.98 25.62 -38.45
C ALA A 28 -49.29 26.28 -37.24
N ASN A 29 -49.84 26.07 -36.04
CA ASN A 29 -49.08 26.24 -34.82
C ASN A 29 -47.92 25.25 -34.90
N HIS A 30 -46.72 25.74 -35.21
CA HIS A 30 -45.49 25.03 -34.89
C HIS A 30 -45.45 24.89 -33.37
N VAL A 31 -46.03 23.81 -32.84
CA VAL A 31 -45.58 23.27 -31.57
C VAL A 31 -44.16 22.79 -31.87
N THR A 32 -43.17 23.62 -31.56
CA THR A 32 -41.80 23.14 -31.41
C THR A 32 -41.88 21.99 -30.41
N ASP A 33 -41.70 20.77 -30.91
CA ASP A 33 -41.72 19.54 -30.13
C ASP A 33 -40.49 19.55 -29.21
N THR A 34 -40.63 20.19 -28.05
CA THR A 34 -39.55 20.34 -27.09
C THR A 34 -39.57 19.16 -26.12
N ILE A 35 -38.40 18.56 -25.91
CA ILE A 35 -38.26 17.40 -25.05
C ILE A 35 -38.11 17.87 -23.59
N PRO A 36 -38.94 17.38 -22.64
CA PRO A 36 -38.79 17.73 -21.23
C PRO A 36 -37.54 17.10 -20.62
N VAL A 37 -36.70 17.92 -19.97
CA VAL A 37 -35.44 17.48 -19.35
C VAL A 37 -35.24 18.11 -17.97
N SER A 38 -34.53 17.42 -17.08
CA SER A 38 -34.02 18.02 -15.84
C SER A 38 -32.53 18.30 -15.97
N ILE A 39 -32.11 19.43 -15.41
CA ILE A 39 -30.71 19.89 -15.47
C ILE A 39 -30.12 20.12 -14.07
N ILE A 40 -28.80 19.98 -13.96
CA ILE A 40 -28.02 20.39 -12.79
C ILE A 40 -26.91 21.37 -13.21
N PRO A 41 -26.55 22.35 -12.38
CA PRO A 41 -25.43 23.25 -12.68
C PRO A 41 -24.11 22.49 -12.60
N LEU A 42 -23.24 22.69 -13.59
CA LEU A 42 -21.88 22.14 -13.57
C LEU A 42 -20.99 23.02 -12.69
N LYS A 43 -20.39 22.40 -11.67
CA LYS A 43 -19.37 23.04 -10.84
C LYS A 43 -18.15 22.16 -10.82
N GLN A 44 -16.98 22.76 -11.06
CA GLN A 44 -15.72 22.07 -10.79
C GLN A 44 -15.61 21.85 -9.28
N GLN A 45 -15.29 20.64 -8.90
CA GLN A 45 -15.03 20.26 -7.53
C GLN A 45 -13.69 19.55 -7.49
N ASN A 46 -12.89 19.85 -6.47
CA ASN A 46 -11.73 19.03 -6.19
C ASN A 46 -12.27 17.67 -5.74
N SER A 47 -11.99 16.62 -6.50
CA SER A 47 -12.30 15.27 -6.08
C SER A 47 -11.19 14.80 -5.15
N ASP A 48 -11.48 14.65 -3.87
CA ASP A 48 -10.64 13.89 -2.94
C ASP A 48 -10.79 12.41 -3.30
N GLU A 49 -10.11 11.96 -4.36
CA GLU A 49 -10.07 10.55 -4.71
C GLU A 49 -9.29 9.81 -3.62
N THR A 50 -10.00 9.30 -2.61
CA THR A 50 -9.38 8.52 -1.54
C THR A 50 -9.00 7.15 -2.09
N MET A 51 -7.75 6.75 -1.88
CA MET A 51 -7.29 5.43 -2.23
C MET A 51 -7.37 4.53 -1.00
N VAL A 52 -7.93 3.34 -1.18
CA VAL A 52 -8.07 2.37 -0.09
C VAL A 52 -7.12 1.22 -0.34
N VAL A 53 -6.26 0.94 0.63
CA VAL A 53 -5.29 -0.15 0.56
C VAL A 53 -5.31 -0.98 1.84
N SER A 54 -4.94 -2.24 1.73
CA SER A 54 -4.89 -3.18 2.85
C SER A 54 -3.47 -3.65 3.05
N GLY A 55 -3.01 -3.68 4.29
CA GLY A 55 -1.65 -4.03 4.62
C GLY A 55 -1.52 -4.72 5.97
N GLN A 56 -0.29 -5.03 6.32
CA GLN A 56 0.09 -5.67 7.57
C GLN A 56 0.89 -4.70 8.43
N PHE A 57 0.61 -4.66 9.74
CA PHE A 57 1.42 -3.92 10.70
C PHE A 57 2.76 -4.63 10.90
N THR A 58 3.83 -3.85 10.84
CA THR A 58 5.23 -4.27 10.97
C THR A 58 6.06 -3.07 11.42
N THR A 59 7.37 -3.22 11.48
CA THR A 59 8.34 -2.16 11.74
C THR A 59 9.40 -2.15 10.65
N ASP A 60 10.08 -1.02 10.46
CA ASP A 60 11.15 -0.89 9.46
C ASP A 60 12.44 -1.63 9.85
N ASP A 61 12.47 -2.25 11.02
CA ASP A 61 13.69 -2.62 11.69
C ASP A 61 13.63 -4.04 12.30
N GLU A 62 12.82 -4.91 11.71
CA GLU A 62 12.82 -6.34 12.01
C GLU A 62 14.19 -6.96 11.67
N VAL A 63 14.71 -7.79 12.57
CA VAL A 63 16.05 -8.37 12.45
C VAL A 63 16.07 -9.82 12.92
N MET A 64 16.66 -10.67 12.09
CA MET A 64 17.01 -12.04 12.46
C MET A 64 18.33 -12.04 13.22
N LEU A 65 18.28 -12.53 14.45
CA LEU A 65 19.42 -12.69 15.33
C LEU A 65 19.96 -14.11 15.25
N SER A 66 21.28 -14.21 15.13
CA SER A 66 22.00 -15.48 15.02
C SER A 66 23.33 -15.41 15.78
N PHE A 67 23.86 -16.58 16.13
CA PHE A 67 25.21 -16.69 16.68
C PHE A 67 26.24 -16.55 15.54
N LYS A 68 27.39 -15.93 15.82
CA LYS A 68 28.51 -15.95 14.84
C LYS A 68 29.28 -17.26 14.85
N THR A 69 29.13 -18.07 15.90
CA THR A 69 29.81 -19.34 16.07
C THR A 69 28.78 -20.47 16.08
N SER A 70 29.21 -21.68 15.68
CA SER A 70 28.39 -22.88 15.77
C SER A 70 28.40 -23.46 17.19
N GLY A 71 27.32 -24.11 17.59
CA GLY A 71 27.28 -24.83 18.85
C GLY A 71 25.87 -25.27 19.24
N ILE A 72 25.75 -25.87 20.41
CA ILE A 72 24.46 -26.27 20.99
C ILE A 72 23.89 -25.10 21.79
N ILE A 73 22.63 -24.74 21.56
CA ILE A 73 21.95 -23.72 22.36
C ILE A 73 21.79 -24.21 23.80
N SER A 74 22.39 -23.51 24.75
CA SER A 74 22.28 -23.81 26.18
C SER A 74 21.06 -23.16 26.82
N SER A 75 20.71 -21.94 26.41
CA SER A 75 19.55 -21.24 26.95
C SER A 75 18.91 -20.31 25.92
N LEU A 76 17.59 -20.18 26.04
CA LEU A 76 16.76 -19.16 25.39
C LEU A 76 15.97 -18.48 26.49
N ASN A 77 16.38 -17.25 26.83
CA ASN A 77 15.89 -16.51 28.00
C ASN A 77 14.65 -15.65 27.69
N VAL A 78 14.03 -15.87 26.53
CA VAL A 78 12.87 -15.13 26.03
C VAL A 78 11.90 -16.05 25.29
N LYS A 79 10.64 -15.64 25.25
CA LYS A 79 9.54 -16.25 24.49
C LYS A 79 9.02 -15.28 23.44
N GLU A 80 8.30 -15.83 22.46
CA GLU A 80 7.57 -15.01 21.49
C GLU A 80 6.58 -14.08 22.22
N GLY A 81 6.55 -12.82 21.82
CA GLY A 81 5.76 -11.76 22.45
C GLY A 81 6.45 -11.05 23.62
N ASP A 82 7.57 -11.55 24.14
CA ASP A 82 8.29 -10.88 25.23
C ASP A 82 8.87 -9.54 24.76
N ALA A 83 8.76 -8.52 25.61
CA ALA A 83 9.44 -7.25 25.42
C ALA A 83 10.92 -7.37 25.79
N VAL A 84 11.79 -6.82 24.95
CA VAL A 84 13.25 -6.85 25.14
C VAL A 84 13.84 -5.45 25.20
N LYS A 85 14.93 -5.28 25.94
CA LYS A 85 15.70 -4.03 26.02
C LYS A 85 17.04 -4.17 25.31
N SER A 86 17.56 -3.08 24.76
CA SER A 86 18.90 -3.06 24.16
C SER A 86 19.95 -3.61 25.14
N GLY A 87 20.80 -4.52 24.66
CA GLY A 87 21.82 -5.20 25.44
C GLY A 87 21.34 -6.39 26.27
N GLN A 88 20.02 -6.65 26.35
CA GLN A 88 19.48 -7.79 27.08
C GLN A 88 19.96 -9.11 26.45
N LEU A 89 20.47 -10.01 27.28
CA LEU A 89 20.85 -11.36 26.87
C LEU A 89 19.60 -12.18 26.53
N LEU A 90 19.54 -12.69 25.30
CA LEU A 90 18.39 -13.44 24.77
C LEU A 90 18.68 -14.94 24.66
N ALA A 91 19.89 -15.31 24.23
CA ALA A 91 20.26 -16.70 24.02
C ALA A 91 21.76 -16.93 24.26
N THR A 92 22.13 -18.15 24.65
CA THR A 92 23.54 -18.55 24.83
C THR A 92 23.80 -19.93 24.22
N LEU A 93 25.00 -20.13 23.67
CA LEU A 93 25.52 -21.46 23.35
C LEU A 93 26.09 -22.13 24.60
N ASN A 94 26.29 -23.46 24.53
CA ASN A 94 26.94 -24.22 25.57
C ASN A 94 28.39 -23.74 25.73
N PRO A 95 28.74 -23.14 26.88
CA PRO A 95 30.02 -22.48 27.04
C PRO A 95 31.18 -23.45 27.26
N THR A 96 30.93 -24.76 27.42
CA THR A 96 31.95 -25.74 27.81
C THR A 96 33.12 -25.78 26.83
N GLU A 97 32.85 -26.03 25.55
CA GLU A 97 33.88 -26.10 24.51
C GLU A 97 34.49 -24.71 24.24
N ILE A 98 33.66 -23.67 24.23
CA ILE A 98 34.07 -22.28 24.01
C ILE A 98 35.05 -21.82 25.09
N ASN A 99 34.75 -22.09 26.36
CA ASN A 99 35.61 -21.73 27.49
C ASN A 99 36.89 -22.56 27.49
N ALA A 100 36.83 -23.84 27.13
CA ALA A 100 38.02 -24.68 26.98
C ALA A 100 38.97 -24.10 25.90
N GLN A 101 38.42 -23.64 24.77
CA GLN A 101 39.21 -23.02 23.70
C GLN A 101 39.86 -21.71 24.15
N VAL A 102 39.14 -20.86 24.88
CA VAL A 102 39.69 -19.63 25.47
C VAL A 102 40.80 -19.97 26.46
N GLN A 103 40.58 -20.94 27.34
CA GLN A 103 41.58 -21.36 28.33
C GLN A 103 42.84 -21.91 27.68
N GLN A 104 42.70 -22.73 26.62
CA GLN A 104 43.84 -23.25 25.87
C GLN A 104 44.66 -22.13 25.23
N ALA A 105 44.00 -21.17 24.56
CA ALA A 105 44.67 -20.04 23.94
C ALA A 105 45.34 -19.11 24.97
N GLN A 106 44.72 -18.92 26.13
CA GLN A 106 45.27 -18.16 27.24
C GLN A 106 46.58 -18.79 27.74
N LEU A 107 46.58 -20.09 28.02
CA LEU A 107 47.77 -20.82 28.48
C LEU A 107 48.91 -20.78 27.44
N ALA A 108 48.58 -20.91 26.15
CA ALA A 108 49.56 -20.80 25.07
C ALA A 108 50.19 -19.40 25.01
N ASN A 109 49.38 -18.34 25.11
CA ASN A 109 49.84 -16.95 25.14
C ASN A 109 50.72 -16.66 26.37
N GLU A 110 50.32 -17.14 27.55
CA GLU A 110 51.12 -17.00 28.77
C GLU A 110 52.47 -17.70 28.67
N LYS A 111 52.51 -18.90 28.07
CA LYS A 111 53.76 -19.61 27.80
C LYS A 111 54.64 -18.81 26.85
N ALA A 112 54.12 -18.39 25.70
CA ALA A 112 54.87 -17.64 24.71
C ALA A 112 55.40 -16.31 25.28
N LYS A 113 54.63 -15.66 26.15
CA LYS A 113 55.05 -14.44 26.86
C LYS A 113 56.25 -14.69 27.76
N ARG A 114 56.23 -15.77 28.56
CA ARG A 114 57.37 -16.14 29.41
C ARG A 114 58.60 -16.52 28.59
N ASP A 115 58.42 -17.24 27.48
CA ASP A 115 59.53 -17.66 26.61
C ASP A 115 60.16 -16.46 25.87
N TYR A 116 59.35 -15.53 25.38
CA TYR A 116 59.84 -14.28 24.79
C TYR A 116 60.61 -13.45 25.83
N GLN A 117 60.06 -13.28 27.04
CA GLN A 117 60.74 -12.55 28.12
C GLN A 117 62.11 -13.17 28.45
N ARG A 118 62.17 -14.51 28.56
CA ARG A 118 63.42 -15.24 28.80
C ARG A 118 64.42 -15.04 27.65
N THR A 119 63.96 -15.17 26.41
CA THR A 119 64.82 -15.04 25.23
C THR A 119 65.32 -13.61 25.05
N GLN A 120 64.49 -12.61 25.39
CA GLN A 120 64.87 -11.21 25.41
C GLN A 120 66.00 -10.95 26.40
N ASN A 121 65.91 -11.46 27.62
CA ASN A 121 66.98 -11.33 28.62
C ASN A 121 68.27 -12.03 28.13
N LEU A 122 68.16 -13.26 27.62
CA LEU A 122 69.31 -14.00 27.08
C LEU A 122 69.96 -13.31 25.87
N TYR A 123 69.19 -12.61 25.04
CA TYR A 123 69.72 -11.81 23.94
C TYR A 123 70.47 -10.58 24.43
N GLN A 124 69.96 -9.90 25.47
CA GLN A 124 70.64 -8.78 26.12
C GLN A 124 71.98 -9.21 26.74
N ASP A 125 72.03 -10.43 27.29
CA ASP A 125 73.25 -11.05 27.82
C ASP A 125 74.16 -11.65 26.72
N SER A 126 73.84 -11.45 25.43
CA SER A 126 74.57 -12.00 24.27
C SER A 126 74.65 -13.54 24.22
N VAL A 127 73.73 -14.23 24.88
CA VAL A 127 73.62 -15.72 24.92
C VAL A 127 72.70 -16.24 23.82
N ALA A 128 71.62 -15.53 23.49
CA ALA A 128 70.68 -15.90 22.43
C ALA A 128 70.96 -15.16 21.11
N THR A 129 70.62 -15.75 19.97
CA THR A 129 70.75 -15.11 18.65
C THR A 129 69.60 -14.15 18.36
N LEU A 130 69.81 -13.21 17.42
CA LEU A 130 68.74 -12.31 16.96
C LEU A 130 67.55 -13.11 16.39
N GLU A 131 67.84 -14.20 15.68
CA GLU A 131 66.83 -15.10 15.12
C GLU A 131 65.96 -15.71 16.23
N GLN A 132 66.56 -16.21 17.32
CA GLN A 132 65.81 -16.77 18.46
C GLN A 132 64.90 -15.72 19.11
N LEU A 133 65.38 -14.48 19.27
CA LEU A 133 64.56 -13.37 19.76
C LEU A 133 63.38 -13.07 18.83
N GLN A 134 63.62 -13.01 17.52
CA GLN A 134 62.59 -12.74 16.52
C GLN A 134 61.54 -13.87 16.48
N ASN A 135 61.98 -15.14 16.51
CA ASN A 135 61.08 -16.30 16.50
C ASN A 135 60.18 -16.33 17.75
N SER A 136 60.75 -16.09 18.94
CA SER A 136 59.97 -16.03 20.18
C SER A 136 58.99 -14.84 20.20
N LYS A 137 59.36 -13.69 19.64
CA LYS A 137 58.47 -12.54 19.45
C LYS A 137 57.31 -12.87 18.51
N THR A 138 57.59 -13.47 17.36
CA THR A 138 56.56 -13.89 16.40
C THR A 138 55.59 -14.89 17.03
N THR A 139 56.10 -15.85 17.81
CA THR A 139 55.27 -16.83 18.53
C THR A 139 54.36 -16.17 19.57
N LEU A 140 54.89 -15.19 20.31
CA LEU A 140 54.07 -14.38 21.22
C LEU A 140 52.97 -13.65 20.46
N GLN A 141 53.29 -12.99 19.34
CA GLN A 141 52.29 -12.28 18.53
C GLN A 141 51.21 -13.24 17.99
N GLN A 142 51.59 -14.43 17.51
CA GLN A 142 50.64 -15.44 17.02
C GLN A 142 49.69 -15.90 18.12
N THR A 143 50.21 -16.24 19.30
CA THR A 143 49.39 -16.71 20.43
C THR A 143 48.50 -15.60 21.00
N GLN A 144 48.93 -14.34 20.96
CA GLN A 144 48.07 -13.19 21.27
C GLN A 144 46.87 -13.09 20.33
N GLN A 145 47.08 -13.27 19.01
CA GLN A 145 45.98 -13.27 18.04
C GLN A 145 45.04 -14.46 18.25
N GLN A 146 45.59 -15.65 18.55
CA GLN A 146 44.79 -16.84 18.83
C GLN A 146 43.88 -16.65 20.07
N LEU A 147 44.40 -16.02 21.13
CA LEU A 147 43.62 -15.68 22.31
C LEU A 147 42.53 -14.65 22.01
N SER A 148 42.85 -13.62 21.20
CA SER A 148 41.87 -12.63 20.76
C SER A 148 40.72 -13.28 19.98
N MET A 149 41.03 -14.18 19.04
CA MET A 149 40.03 -14.94 18.28
C MET A 149 39.15 -15.81 19.18
N ALA A 150 39.74 -16.55 20.13
CA ALA A 150 38.98 -17.39 21.05
C ALA A 150 38.05 -16.54 21.94
N THR A 151 38.54 -15.40 22.43
CA THR A 151 37.76 -14.47 23.26
C THR A 151 36.60 -13.84 22.49
N PHE A 152 36.85 -13.45 21.24
CA PHE A 152 35.82 -12.97 20.32
C PHE A 152 34.75 -14.04 20.11
N ASN A 153 35.14 -15.28 19.82
CA ASN A 153 34.19 -16.37 19.63
C ASN A 153 33.34 -16.63 20.87
N ARG A 154 33.90 -16.46 22.08
CA ARG A 154 33.13 -16.52 23.33
C ARG A 154 32.12 -15.38 23.42
N GLN A 155 32.52 -14.14 23.15
CA GLN A 155 31.61 -13.00 23.18
C GLN A 155 30.44 -13.17 22.20
N TYR A 156 30.68 -13.72 21.00
CA TYR A 156 29.64 -13.93 19.99
C TYR A 156 28.96 -15.31 20.08
N SER A 157 29.17 -16.03 21.18
CA SER A 157 28.37 -17.21 21.58
C SER A 157 27.11 -16.82 22.37
N GLU A 158 26.86 -15.53 22.50
CA GLU A 158 25.69 -14.93 23.14
C GLU A 158 24.95 -14.06 22.12
N ILE A 159 23.62 -14.09 22.16
CA ILE A 159 22.76 -13.19 21.39
C ILE A 159 22.20 -12.15 22.35
N HIS A 160 22.46 -10.88 22.04
CA HIS A 160 21.88 -9.74 22.75
C HIS A 160 20.89 -8.99 21.85
N ALA A 161 19.86 -8.40 22.46
CA ALA A 161 18.93 -7.53 21.76
C ALA A 161 19.64 -6.25 21.27
N PRO A 162 19.59 -5.92 19.98
CA PRO A 162 20.24 -4.70 19.46
C PRO A 162 19.52 -3.42 19.94
N LYS A 163 18.22 -3.48 20.20
CA LYS A 163 17.38 -2.34 20.58
C LYS A 163 16.19 -2.78 21.43
N ASN A 164 15.43 -1.81 21.90
CA ASN A 164 14.18 -2.05 22.62
C ASN A 164 13.09 -2.50 21.62
N GLY A 165 12.33 -3.53 21.97
CA GLY A 165 11.44 -4.17 21.01
C GLY A 165 10.68 -5.36 21.55
N TYR A 166 10.23 -6.21 20.64
CA TYR A 166 9.57 -7.48 20.95
C TYR A 166 10.21 -8.63 20.21
N VAL A 167 10.15 -9.82 20.81
CA VAL A 167 10.47 -11.08 20.12
C VAL A 167 9.29 -11.48 19.26
N LEU A 168 9.49 -11.51 17.94
CA LEU A 168 8.47 -11.91 16.98
C LEU A 168 8.39 -13.41 16.87
N HIS A 169 9.52 -14.05 16.57
CA HIS A 169 9.58 -15.49 16.32
C HIS A 169 10.78 -16.13 17.00
N LYS A 170 10.57 -17.35 17.49
CA LYS A 170 11.61 -18.23 18.01
C LYS A 170 11.85 -19.36 17.03
N LEU A 171 12.96 -19.25 16.29
CA LEU A 171 13.28 -20.11 15.15
C LEU A 171 14.13 -21.34 15.52
N ALA A 172 14.64 -21.40 16.76
CA ALA A 172 15.38 -22.55 17.28
C ALA A 172 14.99 -22.88 18.73
N ASN A 173 15.40 -24.06 19.20
CA ASN A 173 15.09 -24.56 20.53
C ASN A 173 16.35 -24.79 21.37
N THR A 174 16.21 -24.69 22.70
CA THR A 174 17.26 -25.10 23.64
C THR A 174 17.62 -26.57 23.39
N GLY A 175 18.92 -26.89 23.41
CA GLY A 175 19.45 -28.22 23.09
C GLY A 175 19.68 -28.47 21.60
N GLN A 176 19.23 -27.58 20.71
CA GLN A 176 19.46 -27.70 19.27
C GLN A 176 20.89 -27.25 18.90
N GLN A 177 21.53 -28.01 18.01
CA GLN A 177 22.77 -27.59 17.35
C GLN A 177 22.46 -26.55 16.26
N VAL A 178 23.17 -25.43 16.27
CA VAL A 178 23.04 -24.38 15.26
C VAL A 178 24.39 -24.07 14.60
N SER A 179 24.33 -23.74 13.31
CA SER A 179 25.49 -23.28 12.55
C SER A 179 25.66 -21.77 12.69
N ALA A 180 26.88 -21.27 12.47
CA ALA A 180 27.15 -19.84 12.42
C ALA A 180 26.23 -19.15 11.39
N GLY A 181 25.58 -18.05 11.79
CA GLY A 181 24.68 -17.28 10.95
C GLY A 181 23.26 -17.85 10.81
N ALA A 182 22.99 -19.06 11.29
CA ALA A 182 21.63 -19.62 11.27
C ALA A 182 20.69 -18.79 12.17
N PRO A 183 19.51 -18.35 11.68
CA PRO A 183 18.56 -17.58 12.48
C PRO A 183 18.07 -18.33 13.72
N VAL A 184 18.02 -17.65 14.86
CA VAL A 184 17.60 -18.22 16.17
C VAL A 184 16.39 -17.48 16.72
N LEU A 185 16.42 -16.15 16.65
CA LEU A 185 15.33 -15.27 17.09
C LEU A 185 15.07 -14.23 16.01
N GLU A 186 13.83 -13.80 15.91
CA GLU A 186 13.45 -12.62 15.15
C GLU A 186 12.91 -11.57 16.12
N THR A 187 13.41 -10.34 16.01
CA THR A 187 13.03 -9.24 16.90
C THR A 187 12.73 -8.00 16.09
N ASN A 188 11.92 -7.12 16.66
CA ASN A 188 11.57 -5.84 16.03
C ASN A 188 11.92 -4.64 16.93
N GLY A 189 11.72 -3.41 16.45
CA GLY A 189 11.93 -2.18 17.23
C GLY A 189 10.64 -1.52 17.72
N ALA A 190 9.50 -2.22 17.68
CA ALA A 190 8.17 -1.63 17.89
C ALA A 190 7.98 -0.95 19.25
N HIS A 191 8.73 -1.35 20.28
CA HIS A 191 8.67 -0.69 21.58
C HIS A 191 9.06 0.79 21.52
N SER A 192 9.76 1.22 20.47
CA SER A 192 10.11 2.62 20.20
C SER A 192 9.01 3.45 19.50
N GLY A 193 7.86 2.85 19.17
CA GLY A 193 6.73 3.53 18.53
C GLY A 193 6.84 3.68 17.01
N LYS A 194 7.78 2.98 16.37
CA LYS A 194 8.03 3.04 14.91
C LYS A 194 7.19 2.03 14.13
N TRP A 195 5.89 2.03 14.38
CA TRP A 195 4.98 1.15 13.65
C TRP A 195 4.72 1.66 12.24
N LEU A 196 4.62 0.75 11.29
CA LEU A 196 4.17 1.03 9.95
C LEU A 196 3.18 -0.03 9.45
N LEU A 197 2.30 0.37 8.56
CA LEU A 197 1.46 -0.53 7.78
C LEU A 197 2.13 -0.72 6.42
N ARG A 198 2.61 -1.93 6.14
CA ARG A 198 3.14 -2.30 4.83
C ARG A 198 2.00 -2.82 3.98
N SER A 199 1.69 -2.10 2.91
CA SER A 199 0.59 -2.42 2.01
C SER A 199 1.09 -2.83 0.65
N ASN A 200 0.46 -3.84 0.07
CA ASN A 200 0.61 -4.17 -1.35
C ASN A 200 -0.30 -3.26 -2.18
N ILE A 201 0.23 -2.69 -3.26
CA ILE A 201 -0.49 -1.75 -4.13
C ILE A 201 -0.28 -2.10 -5.61
N SER A 202 -1.26 -1.75 -6.46
CA SER A 202 -1.14 -1.90 -7.91
C SER A 202 -0.21 -0.85 -8.52
N ASP A 203 0.19 -1.06 -9.78
CA ASP A 203 0.93 -0.09 -10.60
C ASP A 203 0.19 1.25 -10.73
N GLN A 204 -1.13 1.22 -10.94
CA GLN A 204 -1.98 2.41 -11.00
C GLN A 204 -1.98 3.19 -9.68
N GLN A 205 -2.06 2.47 -8.55
CA GLN A 205 -2.00 3.07 -7.22
C GLN A 205 -0.60 3.64 -6.95
N TRP A 206 0.44 2.89 -7.31
CA TRP A 206 1.83 3.31 -7.16
C TRP A 206 2.16 4.59 -7.95
N ALA A 207 1.58 4.74 -9.15
CA ALA A 207 1.75 5.93 -9.97
C ALA A 207 1.10 7.18 -9.36
N LYS A 208 -0.05 7.02 -8.71
CA LYS A 208 -0.77 8.13 -8.03
C LYS A 208 -0.16 8.47 -6.67
N LEU A 209 0.39 7.50 -5.95
CA LEU A 209 0.89 7.66 -4.59
C LEU A 209 2.23 8.40 -4.53
N GLN A 210 2.36 9.32 -3.58
CA GLN A 210 3.60 10.05 -3.32
C GLN A 210 4.01 9.92 -1.83
N PRO A 211 5.31 9.85 -1.53
CA PRO A 211 5.78 10.04 -0.16
C PRO A 211 5.30 11.39 0.39
N GLY A 212 4.76 11.39 1.60
CA GLY A 212 4.13 12.54 2.26
C GLY A 212 2.60 12.52 2.25
N ASP A 213 1.97 11.68 1.44
CA ASP A 213 0.53 11.52 1.42
C ASP A 213 0.00 11.07 2.79
N GLN A 214 -1.11 11.67 3.21
CA GLN A 214 -1.72 11.39 4.51
C GLN A 214 -2.55 10.10 4.45
N ALA A 215 -2.54 9.36 5.55
CA ALA A 215 -3.22 8.09 5.68
C ALA A 215 -4.02 8.01 6.98
N GLN A 216 -5.26 7.57 6.89
CA GLN A 216 -6.06 7.13 8.04
C GLN A 216 -6.10 5.61 8.05
N VAL A 217 -5.51 5.00 9.08
CA VAL A 217 -5.40 3.56 9.23
C VAL A 217 -6.42 3.07 10.25
N VAL A 218 -7.24 2.11 9.84
CA VAL A 218 -8.22 1.44 10.70
C VAL A 218 -7.91 -0.05 10.75
N THR A 219 -8.16 -0.68 11.89
CA THR A 219 -7.99 -2.13 12.07
C THR A 219 -9.11 -2.70 12.90
N THR A 220 -9.49 -3.94 12.62
CA THR A 220 -10.47 -4.68 13.41
C THR A 220 -9.97 -4.95 14.83
N ALA A 221 -8.66 -4.94 15.06
CA ALA A 221 -8.06 -5.08 16.38
C ALA A 221 -8.38 -3.89 17.30
N LEU A 222 -8.68 -2.71 16.74
CA LEU A 222 -9.00 -1.48 17.48
C LEU A 222 -10.28 -0.84 16.92
N PRO A 223 -11.46 -1.40 17.19
CA PRO A 223 -12.72 -0.87 16.68
C PRO A 223 -12.95 0.57 17.14
N GLY A 224 -13.38 1.44 16.22
CA GLY A 224 -13.69 2.84 16.51
C GLY A 224 -12.47 3.76 16.68
N THR A 225 -11.24 3.24 16.59
CA THR A 225 -10.02 4.04 16.65
C THR A 225 -9.43 4.19 15.25
N THR A 226 -9.14 5.43 14.85
CA THR A 226 -8.43 5.73 13.60
C THR A 226 -7.01 6.16 13.95
N LEU A 227 -6.02 5.44 13.41
CA LEU A 227 -4.61 5.75 13.55
C LEU A 227 -4.20 6.65 12.40
N GLN A 228 -3.57 7.78 12.70
CA GLN A 228 -3.03 8.67 11.67
C GLN A 228 -1.67 8.14 11.22
N GLY A 229 -1.37 8.27 9.92
CA GLY A 229 -0.12 7.84 9.33
C GLY A 229 0.23 8.63 8.08
N VAL A 230 1.45 8.44 7.58
CA VAL A 230 1.99 9.11 6.41
C VAL A 230 2.71 8.09 5.54
N VAL A 231 2.54 8.18 4.23
CA VAL A 231 3.32 7.38 3.28
C VAL A 231 4.77 7.85 3.35
N THR A 232 5.67 6.98 3.80
CA THR A 232 7.10 7.33 3.91
C THR A 232 7.93 6.73 2.79
N ARG A 233 7.48 5.62 2.21
CA ARG A 233 8.18 4.93 1.11
C ARG A 233 7.20 4.19 0.22
N LYS A 234 7.52 4.13 -1.07
CA LYS A 234 6.97 3.16 -2.03
C LYS A 234 8.13 2.39 -2.66
N SER A 235 7.93 1.13 -3.03
CA SER A 235 8.99 0.32 -3.64
C SER A 235 9.26 0.76 -5.08
N GLU A 236 10.53 0.78 -5.50
CA GLU A 236 10.91 1.01 -6.91
C GLU A 236 10.92 -0.28 -7.73
N GLY A 237 10.41 -1.37 -7.17
CA GLY A 237 10.34 -2.69 -7.79
C GLY A 237 9.17 -3.49 -7.25
N ILE A 238 8.78 -4.48 -8.03
CA ILE A 238 7.74 -5.44 -7.68
C ILE A 238 8.30 -6.46 -6.69
N ASP A 239 7.51 -6.79 -5.67
CA ASP A 239 7.79 -7.94 -4.81
C ASP A 239 7.58 -9.23 -5.62
N ALA A 240 8.62 -10.06 -5.72
CA ALA A 240 8.59 -11.26 -6.56
C ALA A 240 7.60 -12.34 -6.06
N ALA A 241 7.25 -12.34 -4.76
CA ALA A 241 6.32 -13.31 -4.20
C ALA A 241 4.86 -12.89 -4.42
N THR A 242 4.55 -11.60 -4.35
CA THR A 242 3.17 -11.11 -4.49
C THR A 242 2.85 -10.57 -5.88
N GLY A 243 3.85 -10.21 -6.68
CA GLY A 243 3.65 -9.57 -7.98
C GLY A 243 3.14 -8.13 -7.89
N THR A 244 3.23 -7.50 -6.71
CA THR A 244 2.73 -6.12 -6.46
C THR A 244 3.85 -5.17 -6.06
N PHE A 245 3.60 -3.87 -6.16
CA PHE A 245 4.43 -2.88 -5.47
C PHE A 245 4.07 -2.82 -3.99
N THR A 246 4.95 -2.23 -3.17
CA THR A 246 4.68 -2.00 -1.75
C THR A 246 4.71 -0.52 -1.41
N ALA A 247 3.88 -0.12 -0.46
CA ALA A 247 3.95 1.19 0.19
C ALA A 247 3.99 1.01 1.71
N ASP A 248 4.92 1.73 2.33
CA ASP A 248 5.08 1.79 3.77
C ASP A 248 4.43 3.06 4.30
N ILE A 249 3.45 2.86 5.18
CA ILE A 249 2.68 3.93 5.81
C ILE A 249 3.08 3.96 7.28
N THR A 250 3.93 4.91 7.66
CA THR A 250 4.39 5.06 9.03
C THR A 250 3.29 5.68 9.87
N LEU A 251 2.95 5.05 10.99
CA LEU A 251 1.93 5.55 11.90
C LEU A 251 2.52 6.68 12.75
N THR A 252 1.72 7.71 12.98
CA THR A 252 2.05 8.77 13.92
C THR A 252 1.66 8.34 15.34
N GLY A 253 2.58 8.55 16.28
CA GLY A 253 2.39 8.14 17.68
C GLY A 253 2.70 6.67 17.92
N ASN A 254 2.41 6.20 19.14
CA ASN A 254 2.65 4.82 19.56
C ASN A 254 1.32 4.13 19.91
N PRO A 255 0.60 3.60 18.92
CA PRO A 255 -0.67 2.92 19.16
C PRO A 255 -0.46 1.74 20.11
N LYS A 256 -1.21 1.75 21.22
CA LYS A 256 -1.27 0.63 22.15
C LYS A 256 -2.17 -0.45 21.54
N ALA A 257 -1.79 -1.72 21.69
CA ALA A 257 -2.53 -2.90 21.23
C ALA A 257 -2.54 -3.16 19.70
N ILE A 258 -1.45 -2.84 19.00
CA ILE A 258 -1.14 -3.46 17.71
C ILE A 258 0.07 -4.39 17.85
N ALA A 259 0.07 -5.48 17.07
CA ALA A 259 1.17 -6.44 16.99
C ALA A 259 1.61 -6.60 15.52
N ALA A 260 2.87 -6.98 15.31
CA ALA A 260 3.36 -7.32 14.00
C ALA A 260 2.57 -8.53 13.49
N GLY A 261 2.16 -8.52 12.21
CA GLY A 261 1.28 -9.56 11.67
C GLY A 261 -0.20 -9.19 11.61
N MET A 262 -0.65 -8.19 12.37
CA MET A 262 -2.04 -7.75 12.29
C MET A 262 -2.33 -7.07 10.95
N PHE A 263 -3.57 -7.19 10.47
CA PHE A 263 -4.01 -6.51 9.26
C PHE A 263 -4.69 -5.17 9.57
N GLY A 264 -4.49 -4.21 8.67
CA GLY A 264 -5.11 -2.90 8.72
C GLY A 264 -5.50 -2.43 7.32
N LYS A 265 -6.43 -1.49 7.28
CA LYS A 265 -6.89 -0.81 6.08
C LYS A 265 -6.47 0.66 6.18
N ALA A 266 -5.73 1.14 5.20
CA ALA A 266 -5.38 2.54 5.09
C ALA A 266 -6.26 3.23 4.04
N ILE A 267 -6.79 4.39 4.43
CA ILE A 267 -7.49 5.32 3.56
C ILE A 267 -6.51 6.47 3.32
N LEU A 268 -5.97 6.50 2.11
CA LEU A 268 -4.96 7.44 1.65
C LEU A 268 -5.63 8.62 0.97
N THR A 269 -5.14 9.83 1.27
CA THR A 269 -5.55 11.07 0.63
C THR A 269 -4.33 11.64 -0.10
N PRO A 270 -4.23 11.44 -1.44
CA PRO A 270 -3.13 11.97 -2.22
C PRO A 270 -3.05 13.50 -2.12
N ALA A 271 -1.84 14.05 -1.96
CA ALA A 271 -1.65 15.50 -1.89
C ALA A 271 -1.93 16.22 -3.23
N HIS A 272 -1.75 15.51 -4.36
CA HIS A 272 -2.16 16.01 -5.68
C HIS A 272 -3.63 15.66 -5.93
N GLN A 273 -4.51 16.60 -5.59
CA GLN A 273 -5.89 16.57 -6.04
C GLN A 273 -5.94 16.82 -7.56
N THR A 274 -6.77 16.08 -8.28
CA THR A 274 -7.19 16.46 -9.64
C THR A 274 -8.00 17.76 -9.55
N THR A 275 -7.31 18.89 -9.67
CA THR A 275 -7.94 20.22 -9.71
C THR A 275 -8.75 20.36 -10.98
N GLY A 276 -10.00 20.83 -10.86
CA GLY A 276 -10.83 21.14 -12.02
C GLY A 276 -11.65 19.97 -12.60
N ALA A 277 -11.79 18.86 -11.87
CA ALA A 277 -12.69 17.78 -12.26
C ALA A 277 -14.17 18.15 -12.01
N TRP A 278 -15.07 17.55 -12.77
CA TRP A 278 -16.52 17.62 -12.55
C TRP A 278 -17.02 16.27 -12.05
N GLN A 279 -17.84 16.29 -10.99
CA GLN A 279 -18.61 15.10 -10.59
C GLN A 279 -20.01 15.20 -11.19
N ILE A 280 -20.37 14.20 -11.98
CA ILE A 280 -21.69 14.08 -12.59
C ILE A 280 -22.38 12.81 -12.11
N PRO A 281 -23.72 12.77 -12.00
CA PRO A 281 -24.45 11.54 -11.77
C PRO A 281 -24.14 10.51 -12.86
N TYR A 282 -23.93 9.25 -12.48
CA TYR A 282 -23.60 8.20 -13.45
C TYR A 282 -24.69 8.06 -14.53
N GLU A 283 -25.96 8.28 -14.18
CA GLU A 283 -27.08 8.22 -15.13
C GLU A 283 -27.03 9.26 -16.26
N ALA A 284 -26.24 10.34 -16.11
CA ALA A 284 -26.07 11.35 -17.13
C ALA A 284 -25.02 10.98 -18.20
N LEU A 285 -24.18 9.97 -17.92
CA LEU A 285 -23.13 9.50 -18.83
C LEU A 285 -23.70 8.50 -19.84
N LEU A 286 -23.53 8.80 -21.12
CA LEU A 286 -23.97 8.00 -22.25
C LEU A 286 -22.77 7.35 -22.93
N ASP A 287 -22.97 6.12 -23.44
CA ASP A 287 -21.98 5.36 -24.22
C ASP A 287 -20.58 5.31 -23.54
N GLY A 288 -20.56 5.20 -22.21
CA GLY A 288 -19.32 5.20 -21.44
C GLY A 288 -18.54 3.90 -21.59
N ASP A 289 -17.28 3.97 -22.01
CA ASP A 289 -16.39 2.81 -22.18
C ASP A 289 -15.36 2.63 -21.05
N GLY A 290 -15.43 3.50 -20.03
CA GLY A 290 -14.52 3.53 -18.87
C GLY A 290 -13.49 4.66 -18.91
N ASN A 291 -13.09 5.12 -20.11
CA ASN A 291 -12.13 6.22 -20.28
C ASN A 291 -12.74 7.42 -21.02
N SER A 292 -13.82 7.21 -21.76
CA SER A 292 -14.54 8.25 -22.48
C SER A 292 -16.05 7.99 -22.48
N GLY A 293 -16.83 9.02 -22.78
CA GLY A 293 -18.26 8.91 -22.95
C GLY A 293 -18.84 10.20 -23.52
N TYR A 294 -20.17 10.30 -23.52
CA TYR A 294 -20.88 11.49 -23.94
C TYR A 294 -21.85 11.94 -22.86
N VAL A 295 -22.09 13.24 -22.80
CA VAL A 295 -23.16 13.82 -22.00
C VAL A 295 -23.94 14.82 -22.82
N PHE A 296 -25.14 15.16 -22.38
CA PHE A 296 -25.87 16.30 -22.90
C PHE A 296 -25.73 17.50 -21.96
N VAL A 297 -25.41 18.65 -22.54
CA VAL A 297 -25.27 19.93 -21.83
C VAL A 297 -26.12 21.00 -22.48
N THR A 298 -26.39 22.07 -21.73
CA THR A 298 -27.06 23.26 -22.24
C THR A 298 -26.46 24.52 -21.59
N ASP A 299 -26.30 25.58 -22.41
CA ASP A 299 -25.78 26.88 -21.96
C ASP A 299 -26.86 27.97 -21.92
N ASP A 300 -27.97 27.74 -22.63
CA ASP A 300 -29.07 28.68 -22.85
C ASP A 300 -30.42 28.17 -22.34
N ASN A 301 -30.45 26.94 -21.80
CA ASN A 301 -31.64 26.23 -21.31
C ASN A 301 -32.69 25.92 -22.39
N LYS A 302 -32.33 25.98 -23.68
CA LYS A 302 -33.25 25.78 -24.82
C LYS A 302 -32.75 24.72 -25.78
N ILE A 303 -31.45 24.59 -25.97
CA ILE A 303 -30.84 23.63 -26.88
C ILE A 303 -29.92 22.69 -26.09
N ALA A 304 -30.04 21.39 -26.36
CA ALA A 304 -29.14 20.37 -25.85
C ALA A 304 -28.02 20.06 -26.85
N HIS A 305 -26.78 20.05 -26.38
CA HIS A 305 -25.60 19.69 -27.17
C HIS A 305 -25.00 18.38 -26.68
N LYS A 306 -24.69 17.46 -27.60
CA LYS A 306 -24.01 16.20 -27.27
C LYS A 306 -22.50 16.46 -27.23
N VAL A 307 -21.91 16.35 -26.05
CA VAL A 307 -20.48 16.66 -25.82
C VAL A 307 -19.73 15.40 -25.40
N LYS A 308 -18.60 15.15 -26.05
CA LYS A 308 -17.67 14.08 -25.67
C LYS A 308 -16.89 14.48 -24.42
N VAL A 309 -16.77 13.56 -23.47
CA VAL A 309 -16.07 13.78 -22.20
C VAL A 309 -15.03 12.70 -21.94
N THR A 310 -13.98 13.08 -21.21
CA THR A 310 -12.97 12.15 -20.70
C THR A 310 -13.31 11.75 -19.27
N VAL A 311 -13.42 10.44 -19.03
CA VAL A 311 -13.81 9.89 -17.73
C VAL A 311 -12.55 9.43 -16.99
N ALA A 312 -12.33 9.96 -15.79
CA ALA A 312 -11.19 9.58 -14.95
C ALA A 312 -11.51 8.44 -13.98
N GLY A 313 -12.79 8.26 -13.64
CA GLY A 313 -13.23 7.17 -12.78
C GLY A 313 -14.74 7.18 -12.59
N ILE A 314 -15.30 5.99 -12.32
CA ILE A 314 -16.72 5.80 -12.05
C ILE A 314 -16.85 5.16 -10.66
N ASN A 315 -17.60 5.83 -9.80
CA ASN A 315 -17.99 5.34 -8.48
C ASN A 315 -19.47 4.93 -8.50
N LYS A 316 -19.97 4.35 -7.40
CA LYS A 316 -21.34 3.79 -7.32
C LYS A 316 -22.46 4.72 -7.77
N ASN A 317 -22.32 6.04 -7.62
CA ASN A 317 -23.37 7.02 -7.94
C ASN A 317 -22.89 8.17 -8.83
N THR A 318 -21.58 8.30 -9.07
CA THR A 318 -21.01 9.46 -9.77
C THR A 318 -19.89 9.05 -10.71
N ALA A 319 -19.74 9.78 -11.81
CA ALA A 319 -18.59 9.73 -12.70
C ALA A 319 -17.76 11.00 -12.54
N THR A 320 -16.44 10.85 -12.46
CA THR A 320 -15.49 11.96 -12.42
C THR A 320 -15.02 12.26 -13.83
N ILE A 321 -15.27 13.46 -14.31
CA ILE A 321 -14.92 13.96 -15.63
C ILE A 321 -13.74 14.92 -15.51
N THR A 322 -12.70 14.75 -16.33
CA THR A 322 -11.50 15.60 -16.33
C THR A 322 -11.44 16.56 -17.51
N ASP A 323 -12.16 16.30 -18.59
CA ASP A 323 -12.16 17.14 -19.79
C ASP A 323 -13.50 17.07 -20.55
N GLY A 324 -13.78 18.11 -21.36
CA GLY A 324 -14.96 18.23 -22.21
C GLY A 324 -16.09 19.10 -21.65
N LEU A 325 -16.04 19.51 -20.37
CA LEU A 325 -17.12 20.28 -19.71
C LEU A 325 -16.76 21.74 -19.40
N GLY A 326 -15.59 22.21 -19.83
CA GLY A 326 -15.08 23.54 -19.48
C GLY A 326 -15.94 24.72 -19.95
N GLN A 327 -16.67 24.57 -21.06
CA GLN A 327 -17.50 25.63 -21.63
C GLN A 327 -18.98 25.52 -21.24
N SER A 328 -19.37 24.43 -20.58
CA SER A 328 -20.76 24.04 -20.36
C SER A 328 -21.29 24.55 -19.01
N LYS A 329 -22.47 25.19 -18.99
CA LYS A 329 -23.06 25.72 -17.75
C LYS A 329 -23.89 24.69 -16.98
N SER A 330 -24.65 23.86 -17.69
CA SER A 330 -25.57 22.90 -17.08
C SER A 330 -25.54 21.55 -17.77
N LEU A 331 -25.62 20.50 -16.97
CA LEU A 331 -25.69 19.10 -17.38
C LEU A 331 -27.14 18.63 -17.39
N ILE A 332 -27.54 17.90 -18.43
CA ILE A 332 -28.84 17.24 -18.50
C ILE A 332 -28.74 15.86 -17.83
N VAL A 333 -29.56 15.64 -16.79
CA VAL A 333 -29.55 14.40 -15.97
C VAL A 333 -30.73 13.47 -16.26
N SER A 334 -31.81 13.97 -16.87
CA SER A 334 -32.98 13.17 -17.23
C SER A 334 -33.53 13.60 -18.59
N GLY A 335 -34.21 12.67 -19.28
CA GLY A 335 -34.72 12.89 -20.64
C GLY A 335 -33.69 12.67 -21.76
N SER A 336 -32.43 12.37 -21.42
CA SER A 336 -31.32 12.17 -22.36
C SER A 336 -31.54 11.05 -23.38
N ALA A 337 -32.35 10.04 -23.06
CA ALA A 337 -32.66 8.91 -23.95
C ALA A 337 -33.39 9.32 -25.24
N TYR A 338 -34.06 10.47 -25.25
CA TYR A 338 -34.82 10.98 -26.40
C TYR A 338 -34.10 12.11 -27.14
N LEU A 339 -32.93 12.52 -26.66
CA LEU A 339 -32.18 13.64 -27.23
C LEU A 339 -31.24 13.16 -28.34
N THR A 340 -31.15 13.96 -29.37
CA THR A 340 -30.04 13.99 -30.34
C THR A 340 -29.31 15.34 -30.24
N ASP A 341 -28.16 15.46 -30.90
CA ASP A 341 -27.44 16.74 -30.92
C ASP A 341 -28.32 17.86 -31.51
N ASN A 342 -28.33 19.02 -30.84
CA ASN A 342 -29.17 20.19 -31.14
C ASN A 342 -30.68 20.01 -30.96
N SER A 343 -31.10 19.07 -30.10
CA SER A 343 -32.52 18.93 -29.74
C SER A 343 -33.03 20.15 -28.96
N ALA A 344 -34.25 20.60 -29.28
CA ALA A 344 -34.95 21.62 -28.51
C ALA A 344 -35.51 21.03 -27.22
N ILE A 345 -35.25 21.68 -26.08
CA ILE A 345 -35.59 21.16 -24.75
C ILE A 345 -36.47 22.15 -23.96
N THR A 346 -37.24 21.62 -23.01
CA THR A 346 -37.98 22.38 -22.01
C THR A 346 -37.64 21.86 -20.61
N ILE A 347 -37.35 22.74 -19.65
CA ILE A 347 -36.92 22.31 -18.31
C ILE A 347 -38.13 21.85 -17.48
N SER A 348 -38.19 20.56 -17.15
CA SER A 348 -39.20 19.98 -16.27
C SER A 348 -38.64 19.87 -14.84
N SER A 349 -38.64 21.01 -14.12
CA SER A 349 -38.20 21.19 -12.72
C SER A 349 -36.73 20.79 -12.38
N PRO A 350 -36.01 21.61 -11.59
CA PRO A 350 -34.65 21.29 -11.19
C PRO A 350 -34.63 20.17 -10.14
N VAL A 351 -33.94 19.07 -10.42
CA VAL A 351 -33.60 18.06 -9.42
C VAL A 351 -32.55 18.68 -8.50
N LYS A 352 -32.85 18.77 -7.20
CA LYS A 352 -31.91 19.25 -6.19
C LYS A 352 -30.70 18.30 -6.20
N ALA A 353 -29.49 18.83 -6.43
CA ALA A 353 -28.26 18.05 -6.38
C ALA A 353 -28.21 17.25 -5.07
N ALA A 354 -28.08 15.92 -5.16
CA ALA A 354 -27.93 15.06 -4.00
C ALA A 354 -26.65 15.46 -3.25
N LYS A 355 -26.76 15.59 -1.93
CA LYS A 355 -25.73 16.09 -1.04
C LYS A 355 -24.72 15.01 -0.67
#